data_AF-A0A4W3JXG8-F1
#
_entry.id   AF-A0A4W3JXG8-F1
#
_cell.length_a   1.000
_cell.length_b   1.000
_cell.length_c   1.000
_cell.angle_alpha   90.00
_cell.angle_beta   90.00
_cell.angle_gamma   90.00
#
_symmetry.space_group_name_H-M   'P 1'
#
loop_
_entity.id
_entity.type
_entity.pdbx_description
1 polymer ?
#
loop_
_entity_poly.entity_id
_entity_poly.type
_entity_poly.pdbx_seq_one_letter_code
_entity_poly.pdbx_strand_id
1 'polypeptide(L)'
;FTVCSVKHVKRVCFCCYLNLTLDVFTFINTEAGLCLLLLCSLSVCLPKVEGDSTTKLDKKHGAMREMMSTLMNLNVISKTAFLFFQDLTLYSPENVPENCFDAALLCFMKEMKTLEFEMKLVQSKNHQKLSICNQMLTTYKRLLHELNDCKPCEEFQEKNVTSFLSGFISLLQQIIKFKSVN
;
A
#
# COMPACT_ATOMS: atom_id res chain seq x y z
N PHE A 1 8.85 -7.25 49.60
CA PHE A 1 8.27 -8.49 49.08
C PHE A 1 6.80 -8.27 48.79
N THR A 2 6.42 -8.11 47.52
CA THR A 2 5.07 -8.42 47.04
C THR A 2 5.10 -8.46 45.52
N VAL A 3 4.81 -9.64 45.00
CA VAL A 3 4.61 -9.94 43.58
C VAL A 3 3.29 -9.31 43.15
N CYS A 4 3.26 -8.64 42.00
CA CYS A 4 2.01 -8.27 41.32
C CYS A 4 2.03 -8.80 39.89
N SER A 5 1.06 -9.68 39.62
CA SER A 5 0.82 -10.37 38.37
C SER A 5 -0.26 -9.66 37.54
N VAL A 6 -0.22 -9.91 36.24
CA VAL A 6 -1.18 -9.65 35.15
C VAL A 6 -1.41 -8.19 34.71
N LYS A 7 -1.03 -7.93 33.45
CA LYS A 7 -1.20 -6.70 32.68
C LYS A 7 -2.63 -6.55 32.16
N HIS A 8 -3.25 -5.39 32.41
CA HIS A 8 -4.25 -4.79 31.53
C HIS A 8 -3.78 -3.37 31.15
N VAL A 9 -3.37 -3.17 29.89
CA VAL A 9 -2.98 -1.84 29.39
C VAL A 9 -4.25 -1.07 29.07
N LYS A 10 -4.59 -0.09 29.92
CA LYS A 10 -5.62 0.92 29.65
C LYS A 10 -5.13 1.83 28.52
N ARG A 11 -6.02 2.12 27.55
CA ARG A 11 -5.81 3.12 26.48
C ARG A 11 -5.32 4.44 27.08
N VAL A 12 -4.14 4.89 26.69
CA VAL A 12 -3.61 6.20 27.06
C VAL A 12 -4.15 7.24 26.06
N CYS A 13 -4.83 8.26 26.57
CA CYS A 13 -5.39 9.36 25.81
C CYS A 13 -4.28 10.27 25.27
N PHE A 14 -4.20 10.42 23.95
CA PHE A 14 -3.16 11.21 23.25
C PHE A 14 -3.32 12.73 23.41
N CYS A 15 -4.47 13.20 23.91
CA CYS A 15 -4.75 14.63 24.03
C CYS A 15 -4.02 15.31 25.19
N CYS A 16 -3.43 14.57 26.13
CA CYS A 16 -2.74 15.16 27.28
C CYS A 16 -1.25 15.45 27.05
N TYR A 17 -0.67 15.06 25.90
CA TYR A 17 0.77 15.27 25.62
C TYR A 17 1.07 16.61 24.92
N LEU A 18 0.06 17.29 24.39
CA LEU A 18 0.21 18.59 23.70
C LEU A 18 -0.07 19.76 24.66
N ASN A 19 0.58 19.75 25.81
CA ASN A 19 0.80 20.97 26.59
C ASN A 19 2.28 21.08 26.97
N LEU A 20 3.13 20.95 25.95
CA LEU A 20 4.58 21.04 26.07
C LEU A 20 5.03 22.45 25.67
N THR A 21 5.68 23.08 26.65
CA THR A 21 6.20 24.43 26.72
C THR A 21 7.18 24.80 25.60
N LEU A 22 7.42 26.12 25.45
CA LEU A 22 8.26 26.77 24.43
C LEU A 22 9.62 26.08 24.13
N ASP A 23 10.21 25.37 25.09
CA ASP A 23 11.50 24.69 24.94
C ASP A 23 11.51 23.60 23.85
N VAL A 24 10.35 22.98 23.58
CA VAL A 24 10.24 21.97 22.52
C VAL A 24 10.37 22.61 21.14
N PHE A 25 9.90 23.83 20.92
CA PHE A 25 10.07 24.53 19.64
C PHE A 25 11.54 24.93 19.41
N THR A 26 12.25 25.33 20.47
CA THR A 26 13.69 25.60 20.40
C THR A 26 14.47 24.33 20.05
N PHE A 27 14.08 23.19 20.64
CA PHE A 27 14.65 21.89 20.31
C PHE A 27 14.35 21.49 18.86
N ILE A 28 13.10 21.63 18.40
CA ILE A 28 12.68 21.33 17.01
C ILE A 28 13.44 22.18 15.98
N ASN A 29 13.88 23.39 16.34
CA ASN A 29 14.69 24.24 15.44
C ASN A 29 16.17 23.85 15.34
N THR A 30 16.61 22.83 16.08
CA THR A 30 17.94 22.24 15.89
C THR A 30 17.90 21.12 14.86
N GLU A 31 19.01 20.88 14.17
CA GLU A 31 19.12 19.78 13.19
C GLU A 31 18.75 18.42 13.82
N ALA A 32 19.21 18.19 15.07
CA ALA A 32 18.87 17.00 15.83
C ALA A 32 17.36 16.91 16.16
N GLY A 33 16.71 18.03 16.47
CA GLY A 33 15.27 18.08 16.76
C GLY A 33 14.40 17.85 15.53
N LEU A 34 14.78 18.40 14.37
CA LEU A 34 14.14 18.09 13.08
C LEU A 34 14.29 16.60 12.74
N CYS A 35 15.49 16.04 12.91
CA CYS A 35 15.72 14.60 12.71
C CYS A 35 14.84 13.75 13.62
N LEU A 36 14.74 14.08 14.91
CA LEU A 36 13.88 13.39 15.87
C LEU A 36 12.40 13.51 15.50
N LEU A 37 11.96 14.68 15.06
CA LEU A 37 10.56 14.90 14.66
C LEU A 37 10.21 14.16 13.37
N LEU A 38 11.12 14.10 12.40
CA LEU A 38 11.01 13.28 11.19
C LEU A 38 11.02 11.78 11.51
N LEU A 39 11.89 11.32 12.41
CA LEU A 39 11.94 9.92 12.86
C LEU A 39 10.67 9.53 13.63
N CYS A 40 10.14 10.42 14.47
CA CYS A 40 8.88 10.22 15.18
C CYS A 40 7.67 10.21 14.24
N SER A 41 7.64 11.05 13.20
CA SER A 41 6.55 11.05 12.21
C SER A 41 6.63 9.84 11.25
N LEU A 42 7.83 9.34 10.94
CA LEU A 42 8.00 8.03 10.31
C LEU A 42 7.50 6.89 11.21
N SER A 43 7.60 7.04 12.54
CA SER A 43 7.10 6.06 13.52
C SER A 43 5.58 6.03 13.63
N VAL A 44 4.90 7.14 13.31
CA VAL A 44 3.42 7.23 13.25
C VAL A 44 2.88 6.66 11.92
N CYS A 45 3.67 6.72 10.84
CA CYS A 45 3.38 6.04 9.58
C CYS A 45 3.87 4.58 9.53
N LEU A 46 4.56 4.10 10.56
CA LEU A 46 4.83 2.68 10.71
C LEU A 46 3.56 2.03 11.29
N PRO A 47 2.93 1.08 10.59
CA PRO A 47 1.85 0.30 11.19
C PRO A 47 2.38 -0.28 12.50
N LYS A 48 1.64 -0.08 13.58
CA LYS A 48 1.96 -0.52 14.93
C LYS A 48 2.36 -2.00 14.92
N VAL A 49 3.66 -2.29 14.88
CA VAL A 49 4.19 -3.63 15.09
C VAL A 49 4.24 -3.82 16.60
N GLU A 50 3.10 -4.20 17.19
CA GLU A 50 3.16 -4.97 18.42
C GLU A 50 4.05 -6.18 18.13
N GLY A 51 5.12 -6.30 18.91
CA GLY A 51 6.11 -7.38 18.77
C GLY A 51 5.44 -8.71 19.05
N ASP A 52 4.82 -9.26 18.02
CA ASP A 52 4.39 -10.63 17.94
C ASP A 52 5.20 -11.27 16.80
N SER A 53 5.61 -12.52 17.02
CA SER A 53 6.45 -13.33 16.13
C SER A 53 5.72 -13.68 14.84
N THR A 54 5.36 -12.67 14.07
CA THR A 54 4.63 -12.76 12.82
C THR A 54 5.57 -13.28 11.75
N THR A 55 5.20 -14.43 11.19
CA THR A 55 5.93 -15.09 10.12
C THR A 55 5.99 -14.18 8.89
N LYS A 56 6.93 -14.40 7.95
CA LYS A 56 6.99 -13.62 6.69
C LYS A 56 5.64 -13.58 5.94
N LEU A 57 4.79 -14.60 6.14
CA LEU A 57 3.47 -14.74 5.57
C LEU A 57 2.47 -13.70 6.12
N ASP A 58 2.48 -13.46 7.44
CA ASP A 58 1.59 -12.51 8.11
C ASP A 58 1.85 -11.07 7.68
N LYS A 59 3.13 -10.72 7.47
CA LYS A 59 3.54 -9.42 6.92
C LYS A 59 3.08 -9.22 5.47
N LYS A 60 3.12 -10.27 4.63
CA LYS A 60 2.63 -10.24 3.24
C LYS A 60 1.12 -10.04 3.20
N HIS A 61 0.36 -10.61 4.14
CA HIS A 61 -1.11 -10.48 4.23
C HIS A 61 -1.57 -9.10 4.72
N GLY A 62 -0.90 -8.53 5.72
CA GLY A 62 -1.19 -7.17 6.20
C GLY A 62 -1.05 -6.14 5.07
N ALA A 63 0.08 -6.18 4.36
CA ALA A 63 0.36 -5.28 3.24
C ALA A 63 -0.65 -5.43 2.08
N MET A 64 -1.08 -6.66 1.76
CA MET A 64 -2.08 -6.88 0.71
C MET A 64 -3.45 -6.29 1.06
N ARG A 65 -3.87 -6.36 2.33
CA ARG A 65 -5.13 -5.75 2.77
C ARG A 65 -5.09 -4.23 2.67
N GLU A 66 -3.99 -3.62 3.09
CA GLU A 66 -3.78 -2.18 2.96
C GLU A 66 -3.80 -1.73 1.49
N MET A 67 -3.06 -2.45 0.64
CA MET A 67 -3.03 -2.23 -0.80
C MET A 67 -4.43 -2.32 -1.43
N MET A 68 -5.21 -3.33 -1.05
CA MET A 68 -6.58 -3.51 -1.54
C MET A 68 -7.47 -2.32 -1.14
N SER A 69 -7.36 -1.83 0.10
CA SER A 69 -8.10 -0.64 0.55
C SER A 69 -7.75 0.61 -0.26
N THR A 70 -6.46 0.83 -0.54
CA THR A 70 -6.02 1.94 -1.39
C THR A 70 -6.54 1.83 -2.82
N LEU A 71 -6.51 0.62 -3.40
CA LEU A 71 -7.03 0.37 -4.75
C LEU A 71 -8.55 0.57 -4.83
N MET A 72 -9.31 0.18 -3.81
CA MET A 72 -10.75 0.45 -3.77
C MET A 72 -11.04 1.95 -3.80
N ASN A 73 -10.30 2.74 -3.01
CA ASN A 73 -10.44 4.20 -3.01
C ASN A 73 -10.09 4.80 -4.38
N LEU A 74 -9.02 4.31 -5.03
CA LEU A 74 -8.65 4.72 -6.38
C LEU A 74 -9.71 4.35 -7.42
N ASN A 75 -10.32 3.16 -7.33
CA ASN A 75 -11.38 2.72 -8.24
C ASN A 75 -12.66 3.57 -8.11
N VAL A 76 -12.99 4.02 -6.90
CA VAL A 76 -14.11 4.97 -6.69
C VAL A 76 -13.77 6.32 -7.34
N ILE A 77 -12.53 6.77 -7.20
CA ILE A 77 -12.05 8.03 -7.79
C ILE A 77 -11.99 7.95 -9.32
N SER A 78 -11.53 6.85 -9.90
CA SER A 78 -11.44 6.71 -11.37
C SER A 78 -12.82 6.74 -12.01
N LYS A 79 -13.84 6.17 -11.34
CA LYS A 79 -15.23 6.22 -11.79
C LYS A 79 -15.80 7.65 -11.81
N THR A 80 -15.32 8.53 -10.92
CA THR A 80 -15.79 9.93 -10.84
C THR A 80 -14.92 10.91 -11.65
N ALA A 81 -13.64 10.61 -11.86
CA ALA A 81 -12.68 11.43 -12.62
C ALA A 81 -12.62 11.04 -14.12
N PHE A 82 -13.69 10.46 -14.65
CA PHE A 82 -13.82 9.77 -15.94
C PHE A 82 -13.30 10.55 -17.17
N LEU A 83 -13.19 11.88 -17.09
CA LEU A 83 -12.89 12.75 -18.23
C LEU A 83 -11.42 12.76 -18.69
N PHE A 84 -10.47 12.29 -17.88
CA PHE A 84 -9.03 12.46 -18.20
C PHE A 84 -8.33 11.20 -18.75
N PHE A 85 -8.95 10.02 -18.68
CA PHE A 85 -8.29 8.73 -18.98
C PHE A 85 -9.10 7.84 -19.92
N GLN A 86 -9.95 8.45 -20.76
CA GLN A 86 -10.91 7.70 -21.58
C GLN A 86 -10.22 6.81 -22.63
N ASP A 87 -9.06 7.25 -23.12
CA ASP A 87 -8.25 6.53 -24.11
C ASP A 87 -7.12 5.71 -23.49
N LEU A 88 -6.91 5.79 -22.17
CA LEU A 88 -5.85 5.04 -21.51
C LEU A 88 -6.27 3.59 -21.30
N THR A 89 -5.51 2.68 -21.91
CA THR A 89 -5.64 1.24 -21.78
C THR A 89 -4.41 0.66 -21.10
N LEU A 90 -4.61 -0.36 -20.25
CA LEU A 90 -3.59 -0.95 -19.39
C LEU A 90 -3.67 -2.48 -19.45
N TYR A 91 -2.53 -3.16 -19.54
CA TYR A 91 -2.48 -4.62 -19.53
C TYR A 91 -3.12 -5.18 -18.25
N SER A 92 -4.17 -5.98 -18.40
CA SER A 92 -4.99 -6.44 -17.29
C SER A 92 -4.96 -7.97 -17.15
N PRO A 93 -4.11 -8.51 -16.25
CA PRO A 93 -4.09 -9.94 -15.98
C PRO A 93 -5.43 -10.51 -15.53
N GLU A 94 -5.87 -11.58 -16.20
CA GLU A 94 -7.10 -12.32 -15.90
C GLU A 94 -6.87 -13.82 -16.03
N ASN A 95 -7.69 -14.61 -15.33
CA ASN A 95 -7.59 -16.09 -15.32
C ASN A 95 -6.17 -16.59 -14.99
N VAL A 96 -5.52 -15.93 -14.03
CA VAL A 96 -4.13 -16.17 -13.65
C VAL A 96 -4.05 -17.45 -12.82
N PRO A 97 -3.23 -18.45 -13.19
CA PRO A 97 -3.03 -19.63 -12.37
C PRO A 97 -2.25 -19.28 -11.10
N GLU A 98 -2.47 -20.03 -10.03
CA GLU A 98 -1.96 -19.70 -8.68
C GLU A 98 -0.43 -19.58 -8.62
N ASN A 99 0.28 -20.40 -9.38
CA ASN A 99 1.73 -20.35 -9.52
C ASN A 99 2.23 -19.07 -10.22
N CYS A 100 1.36 -18.30 -10.87
CA CYS A 100 1.68 -17.04 -11.56
C CYS A 100 1.13 -15.79 -10.87
N PHE A 101 0.62 -15.89 -9.64
CA PHE A 101 0.12 -14.72 -8.90
C PHE A 101 1.17 -13.64 -8.69
N ASP A 102 2.41 -14.02 -8.35
CA ASP A 102 3.50 -13.05 -8.17
C ASP A 102 3.85 -12.37 -9.52
N ALA A 103 3.82 -13.09 -10.64
CA ALA A 103 4.02 -12.53 -11.98
C ALA A 103 2.90 -11.56 -12.38
N ALA A 104 1.63 -11.91 -12.15
CA ALA A 104 0.50 -11.04 -12.43
C ALA A 104 0.51 -9.77 -11.56
N LEU A 105 0.90 -9.89 -10.28
CA LEU A 105 1.12 -8.74 -9.41
C LEU A 105 2.18 -7.79 -9.98
N LEU A 106 3.30 -8.33 -10.45
CA LEU A 106 4.34 -7.53 -11.09
C LEU A 106 3.82 -6.78 -12.32
N CYS A 107 2.93 -7.39 -13.12
CA CYS A 107 2.28 -6.72 -14.24
C CYS A 107 1.39 -5.57 -13.78
N PHE A 108 0.47 -5.80 -12.84
CA PHE A 108 -0.35 -4.72 -12.27
C PHE A 108 0.49 -3.57 -11.72
N MET A 109 1.63 -3.88 -11.08
CA MET A 109 2.54 -2.86 -10.54
C MET A 109 3.26 -2.04 -11.62
N LYS A 110 3.58 -2.65 -12.77
CA LYS A 110 4.15 -1.92 -13.91
C LYS A 110 3.12 -0.97 -14.50
N GLU A 111 1.90 -1.46 -14.75
CA GLU A 111 0.82 -0.68 -15.33
C GLU A 111 0.33 0.45 -14.40
N MET A 112 0.37 0.25 -13.08
CA MET A 112 0.10 1.32 -12.11
C MET A 112 1.10 2.47 -12.17
N LYS A 113 2.34 2.24 -12.62
CA LYS A 113 3.31 3.33 -12.87
C LYS A 113 2.98 4.08 -14.16
N THR A 114 2.52 3.39 -15.19
CA THR A 114 1.99 4.01 -16.41
C THR A 114 0.82 4.93 -16.06
N LEU A 115 -0.13 4.44 -15.25
CA LEU A 115 -1.25 5.26 -14.76
C LEU A 115 -0.78 6.49 -13.96
N GLU A 116 0.22 6.35 -13.09
CA GLU A 116 0.76 7.49 -12.33
C GLU A 116 1.38 8.54 -13.24
N PHE A 117 2.14 8.10 -14.24
CA PHE A 117 2.75 8.98 -15.21
C PHE A 117 1.68 9.79 -15.97
N GLU A 118 0.63 9.13 -16.47
CA GLU A 118 -0.48 9.81 -17.16
C GLU A 118 -1.23 10.78 -16.24
N MET A 119 -1.49 10.38 -14.99
CA MET A 119 -2.11 11.26 -13.99
C MET A 119 -1.27 12.50 -13.66
N LYS A 120 0.06 12.36 -13.72
CA LYS A 120 1.00 13.46 -13.52
C LYS A 120 0.94 14.46 -14.67
N LEU A 121 0.88 13.96 -15.91
CA LEU A 121 0.82 14.79 -17.11
C LEU A 121 -0.43 15.69 -17.12
N VAL A 122 -1.58 15.13 -16.73
CA VAL A 122 -2.84 15.88 -16.64
C VAL A 122 -3.00 16.69 -15.34
N GLN A 123 -1.95 16.77 -14.50
CA GLN A 123 -1.94 17.46 -13.21
C GLN A 123 -3.12 17.10 -12.29
N SER A 124 -3.48 15.81 -12.28
CA SER A 124 -4.62 15.35 -11.49
C SER A 124 -4.37 15.57 -10.00
N LYS A 125 -5.36 16.15 -9.29
CA LYS A 125 -5.35 16.27 -7.82
C LYS A 125 -5.21 14.92 -7.10
N ASN A 126 -5.49 13.83 -7.80
CA ASN A 126 -5.42 12.47 -7.27
C ASN A 126 -4.04 11.81 -7.47
N HIS A 127 -3.10 12.45 -8.18
CA HIS A 127 -1.75 11.94 -8.41
C HIS A 127 -1.02 11.60 -7.10
N GLN A 128 -1.16 12.43 -6.05
CA GLN A 128 -0.53 12.18 -4.76
C GLN A 128 -0.99 10.86 -4.12
N LYS A 129 -2.28 10.53 -4.22
CA LYS A 129 -2.84 9.28 -3.67
C LYS A 129 -2.31 8.06 -4.43
N LEU A 130 -2.19 8.19 -5.75
CA LEU A 130 -1.62 7.14 -6.59
C LEU A 130 -0.12 6.95 -6.32
N SER A 131 0.62 8.03 -6.08
CA SER A 131 2.04 7.98 -5.75
C SER A 131 2.31 7.23 -4.43
N ILE A 132 1.49 7.48 -3.41
CA ILE A 132 1.53 6.71 -2.14
C ILE A 132 1.26 5.22 -2.41
N CYS A 133 0.28 4.90 -3.25
CA CYS A 133 0.00 3.53 -3.64
C CYS A 133 1.22 2.87 -4.34
N ASN A 134 1.86 3.57 -5.27
CA ASN A 134 3.04 3.08 -5.98
C ASN A 134 4.27 2.92 -5.08
N GLN A 135 4.41 3.74 -4.04
CA GLN A 135 5.45 3.55 -3.03
C GLN A 135 5.23 2.26 -2.21
N MET A 136 3.97 1.99 -1.82
CA MET A 136 3.62 0.73 -1.15
C MET A 136 3.86 -0.48 -2.07
N LEU A 137 3.44 -0.39 -3.33
CA LEU A 137 3.70 -1.40 -4.34
C LEU A 137 5.21 -1.62 -4.50
N THR A 138 6.02 -0.58 -4.65
CA THR A 138 7.48 -0.72 -4.80
C THR A 138 8.12 -1.44 -3.61
N THR A 139 7.65 -1.18 -2.40
CA THR A 139 8.11 -1.90 -1.20
C THR A 139 7.71 -3.38 -1.25
N TYR A 140 6.48 -3.66 -1.66
CA TYR A 140 5.95 -5.01 -1.82
C TYR A 140 6.65 -5.81 -2.92
N LYS A 141 7.12 -5.15 -3.99
CA LYS A 141 7.85 -5.78 -5.11
C LYS A 141 9.03 -6.61 -4.61
N ARG A 142 9.71 -6.15 -3.56
CA ARG A 142 10.86 -6.83 -2.95
C ARG A 142 10.51 -8.19 -2.33
N LEU A 143 9.22 -8.49 -2.15
CA LEU A 143 8.70 -9.74 -1.59
C LEU A 143 8.15 -10.70 -2.66
N LEU A 144 8.27 -10.33 -3.95
CA LEU A 144 7.78 -11.12 -5.08
C LEU A 144 8.94 -11.83 -5.78
N HIS A 145 8.66 -13.04 -6.26
CA HIS A 145 9.59 -13.80 -7.10
C HIS A 145 9.25 -13.59 -8.58
N GLU A 146 10.28 -13.35 -9.39
CA GLU A 146 10.15 -13.40 -10.85
C GLU A 146 10.04 -14.86 -11.29
N LEU A 147 9.04 -15.14 -12.13
CA LEU A 147 8.68 -16.50 -12.57
C LEU A 147 8.77 -16.54 -14.09
N ASN A 148 9.57 -17.46 -14.62
CA ASN A 148 9.93 -17.50 -16.04
C ASN A 148 8.91 -18.22 -16.93
N ASP A 149 8.02 -19.05 -16.35
CA ASP A 149 7.03 -19.84 -17.08
C ASP A 149 5.63 -19.19 -17.11
N CYS A 150 5.54 -17.93 -16.72
CA CYS A 150 4.29 -17.18 -16.68
C CYS A 150 4.18 -16.25 -17.89
N LYS A 151 2.95 -16.05 -18.34
CA LYS A 151 2.59 -15.14 -19.43
C LYS A 151 3.16 -13.73 -19.19
N PRO A 152 3.87 -13.11 -20.15
CA PRO A 152 4.34 -11.73 -20.03
C PRO A 152 3.16 -10.75 -20.03
N CYS A 153 3.40 -9.53 -19.53
CA CYS A 153 2.34 -8.55 -19.30
C CYS A 153 1.63 -8.15 -20.59
N GLU A 154 2.40 -8.01 -21.66
CA GLU A 154 1.99 -7.52 -22.98
C GLU A 154 1.08 -8.49 -23.73
N GLU A 155 1.02 -9.77 -23.32
CA GLU A 155 0.09 -10.72 -23.91
C GLU A 155 -1.30 -10.68 -23.23
N PHE A 156 -1.46 -9.99 -22.10
CA PHE A 156 -2.77 -9.80 -21.49
C PHE A 156 -3.58 -8.75 -22.26
N GLN A 157 -4.90 -8.81 -22.13
CA GLN A 157 -5.77 -7.84 -22.78
C GLN A 157 -5.59 -6.46 -22.12
N GLU A 158 -5.45 -5.43 -22.93
CA GLU A 158 -5.51 -4.06 -22.45
C GLU A 158 -6.96 -3.66 -22.14
N LYS A 159 -7.19 -3.04 -20.98
CA LYS A 159 -8.51 -2.58 -20.56
C LYS A 159 -8.44 -1.15 -20.04
N ASN A 160 -9.59 -0.49 -20.04
CA ASN A 160 -9.71 0.84 -19.43
C ASN A 160 -9.34 0.80 -17.93
N VAL A 161 -9.01 1.97 -17.39
CA VAL A 161 -8.58 2.14 -15.99
C VAL A 161 -9.53 1.50 -14.97
N THR A 162 -10.84 1.61 -15.18
CA THR A 162 -11.83 1.07 -14.21
C THR A 162 -11.83 -0.45 -14.20
N SER A 163 -11.78 -1.07 -15.38
CA SER A 163 -11.68 -2.52 -15.53
C SER A 163 -10.34 -3.04 -15.01
N PHE A 164 -9.24 -2.34 -15.32
CA PHE A 164 -7.91 -2.65 -14.80
C PHE A 164 -7.86 -2.64 -13.26
N LEU A 165 -8.33 -1.57 -12.61
CA LEU A 165 -8.33 -1.47 -11.15
C LEU A 165 -9.23 -2.52 -10.49
N SER A 166 -10.37 -2.85 -11.12
CA SER A 166 -11.26 -3.90 -10.64
C SER A 166 -10.60 -5.28 -10.75
N GLY A 167 -9.92 -5.57 -11.86
CA GLY A 167 -9.14 -6.80 -12.03
C GLY A 167 -8.01 -6.93 -10.99
N PHE A 168 -7.34 -5.82 -10.66
CA PHE A 168 -6.31 -5.82 -9.64
C PHE A 168 -6.87 -6.17 -8.25
N ILE A 169 -7.99 -5.57 -7.87
CA ILE A 169 -8.68 -5.89 -6.61
C ILE A 169 -9.07 -7.38 -6.58
N SER A 170 -9.62 -7.91 -7.69
CA SER A 170 -9.99 -9.33 -7.78
C SER A 170 -8.80 -10.27 -7.63
N LEU A 171 -7.63 -9.96 -8.22
CA LEU A 171 -6.42 -10.75 -8.03
C LEU A 171 -5.99 -10.77 -6.57
N LEU A 172 -5.97 -9.60 -5.90
CA LEU A 172 -5.62 -9.52 -4.47
C LEU A 172 -6.56 -10.35 -3.60
N GLN A 173 -7.86 -10.32 -3.89
CA GLN A 173 -8.85 -11.15 -3.21
C GLN A 173 -8.59 -12.65 -3.40
N GLN A 174 -8.24 -13.07 -4.63
CA GLN A 174 -7.89 -14.46 -4.92
C GLN A 174 -6.66 -14.90 -4.13
N ILE A 175 -5.62 -14.07 -4.07
CA ILE A 175 -4.39 -14.40 -3.33
C ILE A 175 -4.65 -14.50 -1.82
N ILE A 176 -5.43 -13.56 -1.26
CA ILE A 176 -5.82 -13.60 0.16
C ILE A 176 -6.64 -14.87 0.47
N LYS A 177 -7.58 -15.23 -0.42
CA LYS A 177 -8.42 -16.43 -0.25
C LYS A 177 -7.59 -17.71 -0.34
N PHE A 178 -6.74 -17.83 -1.36
CA PHE A 178 -5.87 -19.00 -1.56
C PHE A 178 -5.01 -19.29 -0.32
N LYS A 179 -4.39 -18.25 0.24
CA LYS A 179 -3.55 -18.36 1.44
C LYS A 179 -4.30 -18.41 2.77
N SER A 180 -5.63 -18.31 2.76
CA SER A 180 -6.44 -18.58 3.94
C SER A 180 -6.85 -20.06 4.04
N VAL A 181 -6.73 -20.80 2.93
CA VAL A 181 -7.09 -22.22 2.81
C VAL A 181 -5.86 -23.13 2.95
N ASN A 182 -4.67 -22.64 2.60
CA ASN A 182 -3.38 -23.32 2.68
C ASN A 182 -2.43 -22.61 3.64
#